data_AF-H5XE59-F1
#
_entry.id   AF-H5XE59-F1
#
_cell.length_a   1.000
_cell.length_b   1.000
_cell.length_c   1.000
_cell.angle_alpha   90.00
_cell.angle_beta   90.00
_cell.angle_gamma   90.00
#
_symmetry.space_group_name_H-M   'P 1'
#
loop_
_entity.id
_entity.type
_entity.pdbx_description
1 polymer ?
#
loop_
_entity_poly.entity_id
_entity_poly.type
_entity_poly.pdbx_seq_one_letter_code
_entity_poly.pdbx_strand_id
1 'polypeptide(L)'
;MGERIQEYRERRGMSRPVLAGLVGRSPDWLKKVEREHLLPPRLEMLVKLADALDLHEVAALTGDQAATVSAARRKGHEAVPAIRETIEETVLVVDREQHYDVDALVDRAAYAWRVGHTSATPRADVGRVLPSLPRDARRAARVLTGPDRRTANTALVAAYALAEQALAWVSDSALLWLSADRRITAAEQADDPASLAAAAWVVGNVWRSTGRGNEALRLAVGAADVLAPYLDGDDDSMRALWGACRLHAAITAARLGGTRFVTLTTPTRWCLASPMTTRTRGRCSATRIPTSPGRRSQSTSVRAEPRSTRPKQSART
;
A
#
# COMPACT_ATOMS: atom_id res chain seq x y z
N MET A 1 -20.75 -10.22 -27.94
CA MET A 1 -20.03 -8.92 -28.02
C MET A 1 -20.39 -8.16 -29.29
N GLY A 2 -20.34 -8.81 -30.46
CA GLY A 2 -20.66 -8.16 -31.74
C GLY A 2 -22.08 -7.60 -31.78
N GLU A 3 -23.05 -8.37 -31.28
CA GLU A 3 -24.46 -7.95 -31.18
C GLU A 3 -24.64 -6.71 -30.29
N ARG A 4 -23.92 -6.61 -29.16
CA ARG A 4 -23.99 -5.45 -28.26
C ARG A 4 -23.42 -4.18 -28.91
N ILE A 5 -22.31 -4.32 -29.64
CA ILE A 5 -21.76 -3.21 -30.43
C ILE A 5 -22.79 -2.71 -31.43
N GLN A 6 -23.47 -3.63 -32.14
CA GLN A 6 -24.54 -3.30 -33.07
C GLN A 6 -25.69 -2.56 -32.37
N GLU A 7 -26.15 -3.08 -31.23
CA GLU A 7 -27.25 -2.51 -30.46
C GLU A 7 -26.96 -1.07 -30.00
N TYR A 8 -25.79 -0.83 -29.39
CA TYR A 8 -25.41 0.53 -28.96
C TYR A 8 -25.24 1.48 -30.15
N ARG A 9 -24.67 1.00 -31.26
CA ARG A 9 -24.55 1.79 -32.49
C ARG A 9 -25.92 2.24 -33.00
N GLU A 10 -26.87 1.31 -33.05
CA GLU A 10 -28.22 1.57 -33.56
C GLU A 10 -29.03 2.49 -32.63
N ARG A 11 -28.88 2.34 -31.30
CA ARG A 11 -29.47 3.25 -30.32
C ARG A 11 -28.98 4.70 -30.48
N ARG A 12 -27.73 4.90 -30.93
CA ARG A 12 -27.19 6.23 -31.25
C ARG A 12 -27.50 6.70 -32.67
N GLY A 13 -28.27 5.95 -33.46
CA GLY A 13 -28.58 6.28 -34.85
C GLY A 13 -27.36 6.25 -35.77
N MET A 14 -26.27 5.59 -35.37
CA MET A 14 -25.04 5.56 -36.17
C MET A 14 -25.13 4.46 -37.23
N SER A 15 -24.74 4.78 -38.47
CA SER A 15 -24.55 3.76 -39.51
C SER A 15 -23.21 3.04 -39.31
N ARG A 16 -23.05 1.83 -39.87
CA ARG A 16 -21.78 1.10 -39.83
C ARG A 16 -20.59 1.92 -40.36
N PRO A 17 -20.71 2.64 -41.50
CA PRO A 17 -19.63 3.51 -41.98
C PRO A 17 -19.24 4.60 -40.99
N VAL A 18 -20.20 5.18 -40.26
CA VAL A 18 -19.93 6.23 -39.27
C VAL A 18 -19.11 5.69 -38.11
N LEU A 19 -19.57 4.63 -37.43
CA LEU A 19 -18.83 4.06 -36.31
C LEU A 19 -17.47 3.51 -36.74
N ALA A 20 -17.39 2.84 -37.89
CA ALA A 20 -16.13 2.31 -38.41
C ALA A 20 -15.13 3.45 -38.69
N GLY A 21 -15.60 4.56 -39.29
CA GLY A 21 -14.79 5.75 -39.54
C GLY A 21 -14.23 6.37 -38.26
N LEU A 22 -15.07 6.49 -37.21
CA LEU A 22 -14.65 7.04 -35.91
C LEU A 22 -13.51 6.24 -35.26
N VAL A 23 -13.47 4.92 -35.48
CA VAL A 23 -12.40 4.05 -34.94
C VAL A 23 -11.28 3.74 -35.94
N GLY A 24 -11.27 4.40 -37.10
CA GLY A 24 -10.24 4.23 -38.13
C GLY A 24 -10.25 2.85 -38.80
N ARG A 25 -11.44 2.28 -39.00
CA ARG A 25 -11.65 0.95 -39.62
C ARG A 25 -12.63 1.01 -40.78
N SER A 26 -12.65 -0.05 -41.59
CA SER A 26 -13.56 -0.15 -42.73
C SER A 26 -14.98 -0.57 -42.28
N PRO A 27 -16.04 -0.19 -43.02
CA PRO A 27 -17.40 -0.64 -42.72
C PRO A 27 -17.55 -2.17 -42.77
N ASP A 28 -16.79 -2.84 -43.65
CA ASP A 28 -16.76 -4.30 -43.75
C ASP A 28 -16.11 -4.95 -42.51
N TRP A 29 -15.05 -4.34 -41.96
CA TRP A 29 -14.48 -4.79 -40.70
C TRP A 29 -15.51 -4.73 -39.58
N LEU A 30 -16.24 -3.61 -39.45
CA LEU A 30 -17.24 -3.47 -38.39
C LEU A 30 -18.39 -4.47 -38.59
N LYS A 31 -18.84 -4.69 -39.83
CA LYS A 31 -19.84 -5.72 -40.15
C LYS A 31 -19.39 -7.12 -39.72
N LYS A 32 -18.11 -7.46 -39.91
CA LYS A 32 -17.56 -8.76 -39.47
C LYS A 32 -17.42 -8.85 -37.95
N VAL A 33 -17.08 -7.74 -37.27
CA VAL A 33 -17.04 -7.68 -35.80
C VAL A 33 -18.44 -7.84 -35.20
N GLU A 34 -19.43 -7.13 -35.72
CA GLU A 34 -20.82 -7.20 -35.24
C GLU A 34 -21.42 -8.60 -35.40
N ARG A 35 -21.04 -9.31 -36.47
CA ARG A 35 -21.45 -10.69 -36.74
C ARG A 35 -20.59 -11.76 -36.07
N GLU A 36 -19.59 -11.36 -35.29
CA GLU A 36 -18.65 -12.26 -34.61
C GLU A 36 -17.88 -13.19 -35.56
N HIS A 37 -17.69 -12.76 -36.82
CA HIS A 37 -16.86 -13.46 -37.82
C HIS A 37 -15.35 -13.17 -37.65
N LEU A 38 -14.99 -12.30 -36.71
CA LEU A 38 -13.61 -11.99 -36.34
C LEU A 38 -13.39 -12.31 -34.87
N LEU A 39 -12.13 -12.63 -34.54
CA LEU A 39 -11.70 -12.69 -33.15
C LEU A 39 -11.98 -11.35 -32.45
N PRO A 40 -12.23 -11.37 -31.13
CA PRO A 40 -12.43 -10.15 -30.37
C PRO A 40 -11.32 -9.13 -30.60
N PRO A 41 -11.64 -7.86 -30.89
CA PRO A 41 -10.64 -6.81 -31.01
C PRO A 41 -9.79 -6.73 -29.73
N ARG A 42 -8.53 -6.33 -29.88
CA ARG A 42 -7.65 -6.04 -28.73
C ARG A 42 -8.27 -4.93 -27.87
N LEU A 43 -7.91 -4.90 -26.58
CA LEU A 43 -8.44 -3.96 -25.59
C LEU A 43 -8.39 -2.50 -26.07
N GLU A 44 -7.29 -2.07 -26.70
CA GLU A 44 -7.16 -0.72 -27.26
C GLU A 44 -8.27 -0.36 -28.27
N MET A 45 -8.68 -1.33 -29.10
CA MET A 45 -9.77 -1.14 -30.06
C MET A 45 -11.13 -1.17 -29.39
N LEU A 46 -11.29 -1.97 -28.33
CA LEU A 46 -12.51 -2.00 -27.53
C LEU A 46 -12.72 -0.67 -26.78
N VAL A 47 -11.65 -0.05 -26.27
CA VAL A 47 -11.70 1.30 -25.67
C VAL A 47 -12.12 2.33 -26.72
N LYS A 48 -11.54 2.32 -27.91
CA LYS A 48 -11.94 3.23 -29.00
C LYS A 48 -13.40 3.06 -29.41
N LEU A 49 -13.89 1.82 -29.46
CA LEU A 49 -15.31 1.54 -29.72
C LEU A 49 -16.20 2.04 -28.59
N ALA A 50 -15.79 1.87 -27.33
CA ALA A 50 -16.54 2.36 -26.17
C ALA A 50 -16.63 3.90 -26.17
N ASP A 51 -15.52 4.60 -26.41
CA ASP A 51 -15.50 6.06 -26.54
C ASP A 51 -16.39 6.53 -27.69
N ALA A 52 -16.27 5.92 -28.88
CA ALA A 52 -17.09 6.29 -30.04
C ALA A 52 -18.60 6.01 -29.81
N LEU A 53 -18.93 5.04 -28.96
CA LEU A 53 -20.29 4.71 -28.55
C LEU A 53 -20.74 5.43 -27.27
N ASP A 54 -19.91 6.30 -26.70
CA ASP A 54 -20.20 7.06 -25.46
C ASP A 54 -20.57 6.13 -24.29
N LEU A 55 -19.78 5.07 -24.13
CA LEU A 55 -19.90 4.11 -23.04
C LEU A 55 -18.81 4.37 -22.02
N HIS A 56 -19.20 4.59 -20.76
CA HIS A 56 -18.27 4.82 -19.65
C HIS A 56 -17.40 3.60 -19.32
N GLU A 57 -17.82 2.39 -19.71
CA GLU A 57 -17.12 1.15 -19.41
C GLU A 57 -17.05 0.21 -20.61
N VAL A 58 -15.86 -0.32 -20.91
CA VAL A 58 -15.65 -1.34 -21.95
C VAL A 58 -16.43 -2.63 -21.66
N ALA A 59 -16.73 -2.89 -20.38
CA ALA A 59 -17.54 -4.03 -19.95
C ALA A 59 -18.94 -4.06 -20.60
N ALA A 60 -19.49 -2.88 -20.95
CA ALA A 60 -20.76 -2.77 -21.66
C ALA A 60 -20.72 -3.46 -23.04
N LEU A 61 -19.54 -3.49 -23.70
CA LEU A 61 -19.34 -4.14 -25.00
C LEU A 61 -19.05 -5.64 -24.88
N THR A 62 -18.18 -6.02 -23.94
CA THR A 62 -17.75 -7.41 -23.76
C THR A 62 -18.82 -8.27 -23.08
N GLY A 63 -19.79 -7.63 -22.42
CA GLY A 63 -20.77 -8.32 -21.58
C GLY A 63 -20.10 -8.97 -20.37
N ASP A 64 -20.85 -9.85 -19.72
CA ASP A 64 -20.48 -10.50 -18.46
C ASP A 64 -19.27 -11.46 -18.59
N GLN A 65 -18.60 -11.57 -19.75
CA GLN A 65 -17.36 -12.35 -19.86
C GLN A 65 -16.21 -11.78 -19.02
N ALA A 66 -16.18 -10.45 -18.81
CA ALA A 66 -15.30 -9.85 -17.80
C ALA A 66 -15.70 -10.29 -16.38
N ALA A 67 -17.00 -10.45 -16.13
CA ALA A 67 -17.50 -11.03 -14.89
C ALA A 67 -17.28 -12.54 -14.80
N THR A 68 -17.19 -13.30 -15.90
CA THR A 68 -16.88 -14.74 -15.90
C THR A 68 -15.41 -15.00 -15.56
N VAL A 69 -14.48 -14.19 -16.09
CA VAL A 69 -13.07 -14.21 -15.68
C VAL A 69 -12.92 -13.80 -14.20
N SER A 70 -13.73 -12.85 -13.75
CA SER A 70 -13.82 -12.48 -12.33
C SER A 70 -14.44 -13.61 -11.48
N ALA A 71 -15.49 -14.29 -11.99
CA ALA A 71 -16.20 -15.38 -11.32
C ALA A 71 -15.33 -16.61 -11.12
N ALA A 72 -14.51 -16.96 -12.12
CA ALA A 72 -13.52 -18.03 -12.02
C ALA A 72 -12.43 -17.72 -10.97
N ARG A 73 -12.16 -16.44 -10.69
CA ARG A 73 -11.28 -15.99 -9.60
C ARG A 73 -11.96 -15.96 -8.22
N ARG A 74 -13.30 -16.04 -8.18
CA ARG A 74 -14.17 -15.84 -6.99
C ARG A 74 -14.66 -17.14 -6.34
N LYS A 75 -14.01 -18.29 -6.55
CA LYS A 75 -14.25 -19.43 -5.63
C LYS A 75 -13.68 -19.00 -4.27
N GLY A 76 -14.54 -18.46 -3.42
CA GLY A 76 -14.15 -17.86 -2.14
C GLY A 76 -13.31 -18.83 -1.33
N HIS A 77 -12.29 -18.31 -0.64
CA HIS A 77 -11.45 -19.13 0.22
C HIS A 77 -12.20 -19.47 1.53
N GLU A 78 -12.06 -20.70 2.04
CA GLU A 78 -12.75 -21.17 3.26
C GLU A 78 -12.49 -20.30 4.50
N ALA A 79 -11.36 -19.59 4.53
CA ALA A 79 -11.01 -18.66 5.59
C ALA A 79 -11.80 -17.33 5.57
N VAL A 80 -12.35 -16.95 4.41
CA VAL A 80 -12.97 -15.62 4.23
C VAL A 80 -14.18 -15.39 5.12
N PRO A 81 -15.12 -16.35 5.31
CA PRO A 81 -16.27 -16.14 6.20
C PRO A 81 -15.89 -15.77 7.63
N ALA A 82 -14.91 -16.47 8.24
CA ALA A 82 -14.48 -16.17 9.61
C ALA A 82 -13.74 -14.82 9.73
N ILE A 83 -12.95 -14.47 8.71
CA ILE A 83 -12.29 -13.15 8.62
C ILE A 83 -13.35 -12.06 8.47
N ARG A 84 -14.34 -12.25 7.59
CA ARG A 84 -15.46 -11.32 7.39
C ARG A 84 -16.19 -11.07 8.70
N GLU A 85 -16.68 -12.13 9.32
CA GLU A 85 -17.45 -12.06 10.57
C GLU A 85 -16.70 -11.22 11.61
N THR A 86 -15.41 -11.49 11.76
CA THR A 86 -14.56 -10.75 12.70
C THR A 86 -14.38 -9.28 12.31
N ILE A 87 -14.19 -8.96 11.02
CA ILE A 87 -14.05 -7.58 10.57
C ILE A 87 -15.38 -6.83 10.65
N GLU A 88 -16.51 -7.46 10.38
CA GLU A 88 -17.83 -6.82 10.43
C GLU A 88 -18.39 -6.73 11.86
N GLU A 89 -17.89 -7.56 12.79
CA GLU A 89 -18.27 -7.57 14.20
C GLU A 89 -18.23 -6.15 14.81
N THR A 90 -19.37 -5.77 15.39
CA THR A 90 -19.55 -4.53 16.15
C THR A 90 -19.51 -4.87 17.64
N VAL A 91 -18.42 -4.48 18.32
CA VAL A 91 -18.23 -4.76 19.74
C VAL A 91 -18.89 -3.66 20.56
N LEU A 92 -20.12 -3.88 21.02
CA LEU A 92 -20.86 -2.91 21.84
C LEU A 92 -20.38 -2.90 23.29
N VAL A 93 -20.23 -4.09 23.88
CA VAL A 93 -19.82 -4.29 25.27
C VAL A 93 -18.45 -4.96 25.31
N VAL A 94 -17.61 -4.49 26.24
CA VAL A 94 -16.33 -5.12 26.57
C VAL A 94 -16.31 -5.41 28.06
N ASP A 95 -15.81 -6.58 28.43
CA ASP A 95 -15.47 -6.87 29.81
C ASP A 95 -14.25 -6.02 30.19
N ARG A 96 -14.42 -5.15 31.19
CA ARG A 96 -13.36 -4.25 31.66
C ARG A 96 -12.45 -4.89 32.70
N GLU A 97 -12.84 -6.03 33.26
CA GLU A 97 -12.04 -6.78 34.23
C GLU A 97 -11.10 -7.77 33.53
N GLN A 98 -11.36 -8.10 32.26
CA GLN A 98 -10.48 -8.91 31.44
C GLN A 98 -9.09 -8.30 31.32
N HIS A 99 -8.08 -9.05 31.74
CA HIS A 99 -6.68 -8.70 31.53
C HIS A 99 -6.24 -9.01 30.09
N TYR A 100 -5.52 -8.08 29.49
CA TYR A 100 -4.93 -8.21 28.15
C TYR A 100 -3.43 -8.00 28.22
N ASP A 101 -2.69 -9.00 27.74
CA ASP A 101 -1.25 -8.92 27.54
C ASP A 101 -0.96 -8.37 26.13
N VAL A 102 -0.41 -7.16 26.06
CA VAL A 102 -0.13 -6.47 24.80
C VAL A 102 1.06 -7.08 24.06
N ASP A 103 2.04 -7.60 24.78
CA ASP A 103 3.21 -8.25 24.18
C ASP A 103 2.78 -9.56 23.52
N ALA A 104 1.89 -10.32 24.18
CA ALA A 104 1.29 -11.51 23.58
C ALA A 104 0.47 -11.20 22.30
N LEU A 105 -0.19 -10.05 22.22
CA LEU A 105 -0.90 -9.62 21.00
C LEU A 105 0.08 -9.30 19.87
N VAL A 106 1.17 -8.60 20.17
CA VAL A 106 2.24 -8.28 19.21
C VAL A 106 2.91 -9.56 18.72
N ASP A 107 3.24 -10.49 19.62
CA ASP A 107 3.85 -11.77 19.28
C ASP A 107 2.94 -12.64 18.41
N ARG A 108 1.64 -12.65 18.69
CA ARG A 108 0.64 -13.33 17.83
C ARG A 108 0.57 -12.70 16.45
N ALA A 109 0.62 -11.37 16.34
CA ALA A 109 0.65 -10.68 15.06
C ALA A 109 1.93 -11.01 14.27
N ALA A 110 3.10 -10.99 14.93
CA ALA A 110 4.37 -11.36 14.34
C ALA A 110 4.39 -12.84 13.90
N TYR A 111 3.82 -13.74 14.70
CA TYR A 111 3.66 -15.14 14.36
C TYR A 111 2.78 -15.32 13.11
N ALA A 112 1.60 -14.70 13.07
CA ALA A 112 0.71 -14.77 11.91
C ALA A 112 1.37 -14.19 10.65
N TRP A 113 2.19 -13.14 10.78
CA TRP A 113 3.01 -12.61 9.69
C TRP A 113 4.01 -13.64 9.16
N ARG A 114 4.75 -14.32 10.05
CA ARG A 114 5.67 -15.39 9.66
C ARG A 114 4.92 -16.52 8.94
N VAL A 115 3.81 -16.99 9.50
CA VAL A 115 2.96 -18.03 8.89
C VAL A 115 2.53 -17.63 7.48
N GLY A 116 2.09 -16.39 7.28
CA GLY A 116 1.67 -15.89 5.97
C GLY A 116 2.78 -15.87 4.90
N HIS A 117 4.05 -15.81 5.30
CA HIS A 117 5.19 -15.74 4.39
C HIS A 117 5.95 -17.06 4.23
N THR A 118 5.87 -17.97 5.20
CA THR A 118 6.65 -19.22 5.20
C THR A 118 5.82 -20.48 4.98
N SER A 119 4.50 -20.42 5.14
CA SER A 119 3.62 -21.57 4.94
C SER A 119 3.48 -21.96 3.47
N ALA A 120 3.31 -23.26 3.21
CA ALA A 120 2.90 -23.79 1.91
C ALA A 120 1.43 -23.47 1.56
N THR A 121 0.59 -23.27 2.58
CA THR A 121 -0.84 -22.92 2.48
C THR A 121 -1.16 -21.64 3.26
N PRO A 122 -0.52 -20.51 2.93
CA PRO A 122 -0.51 -19.32 3.79
C PRO A 122 -1.90 -18.75 4.06
N ARG A 123 -2.85 -18.89 3.13
CA ARG A 123 -4.23 -18.39 3.28
C ARG A 123 -5.04 -19.22 4.27
N ALA A 124 -4.93 -20.55 4.22
CA ALA A 124 -5.58 -21.43 5.17
C ALA A 124 -4.99 -21.22 6.56
N ASP A 125 -3.66 -21.14 6.65
CA ASP A 125 -2.97 -21.07 7.94
C ASP A 125 -3.15 -19.71 8.62
N VAL A 126 -3.02 -18.60 7.87
CA VAL A 126 -3.41 -17.27 8.38
C VAL A 126 -4.90 -17.25 8.72
N GLY A 127 -5.75 -17.86 7.90
CA GLY A 127 -7.18 -17.99 8.15
C GLY A 127 -7.56 -18.63 9.48
N ARG A 128 -6.73 -19.54 10.01
CA ARG A 128 -6.96 -20.19 11.32
C ARG A 128 -6.61 -19.28 12.50
N VAL A 129 -5.61 -18.43 12.36
CA VAL A 129 -5.08 -17.62 13.48
C VAL A 129 -5.58 -16.17 13.46
N LEU A 130 -5.93 -15.67 12.28
CA LEU A 130 -6.30 -14.27 12.09
C LEU A 130 -7.61 -13.88 12.79
N PRO A 131 -8.72 -14.65 12.76
CA PRO A 131 -10.00 -14.18 13.30
C PRO A 131 -9.98 -13.80 14.79
N SER A 132 -9.19 -14.46 15.64
CA SER A 132 -9.12 -14.09 17.06
C SER A 132 -8.32 -12.81 17.30
N LEU A 133 -7.30 -12.53 16.48
CA LEU A 133 -6.35 -11.44 16.73
C LEU A 133 -6.98 -10.03 16.72
N PRO A 134 -7.70 -9.57 15.67
CA PRO A 134 -8.27 -8.24 15.67
C PRO A 134 -9.48 -8.14 16.61
N ARG A 135 -10.11 -9.26 17.00
CA ARG A 135 -11.13 -9.27 18.06
C ARG A 135 -10.49 -8.95 19.41
N ASP A 136 -9.46 -9.69 19.78
CA ASP A 136 -8.76 -9.51 21.07
C ASP A 136 -8.12 -8.13 21.14
N ALA A 137 -7.43 -7.70 20.08
CA ALA A 137 -6.77 -6.40 20.05
C ALA A 137 -7.75 -5.21 20.06
N ARG A 138 -8.96 -5.32 19.46
CA ARG A 138 -10.03 -4.31 19.59
C ARG A 138 -10.54 -4.20 21.02
N ARG A 139 -10.74 -5.34 21.69
CA ARG A 139 -11.19 -5.36 23.08
C ARG A 139 -10.11 -4.78 24.00
N ALA A 140 -8.85 -5.19 23.81
CA ALA A 140 -7.70 -4.64 24.51
C ALA A 140 -7.62 -3.12 24.34
N ALA A 141 -7.75 -2.59 23.12
CA ALA A 141 -7.72 -1.15 22.86
C ALA A 141 -8.87 -0.36 23.53
N ARG A 142 -10.00 -1.01 23.88
CA ARG A 142 -11.12 -0.40 24.62
C ARG A 142 -10.96 -0.46 26.15
N VAL A 143 -10.14 -1.38 26.66
CA VAL A 143 -9.93 -1.60 28.11
C VAL A 143 -8.65 -0.91 28.59
N LEU A 144 -7.58 -1.04 27.83
CA LEU A 144 -6.25 -0.52 28.16
C LEU A 144 -6.17 1.00 27.96
N THR A 145 -5.16 1.62 28.57
CA THR A 145 -4.88 3.07 28.46
C THR A 145 -3.40 3.31 28.18
N GLY A 146 -3.04 4.56 27.84
CA GLY A 146 -1.64 4.97 27.70
C GLY A 146 -0.86 4.15 26.66
N PRO A 147 0.42 3.80 26.95
CA PRO A 147 1.27 3.03 26.04
C PRO A 147 0.67 1.68 25.64
N ASP A 148 0.05 0.95 26.56
CA ASP A 148 -0.51 -0.38 26.27
C ASP A 148 -1.66 -0.30 25.26
N ARG A 149 -2.50 0.75 25.35
CA ARG A 149 -3.53 1.01 24.34
C ARG A 149 -2.91 1.28 22.96
N ARG A 150 -1.79 2.01 22.90
CA ARG A 150 -1.08 2.25 21.64
C ARG A 150 -0.51 0.96 21.07
N THR A 151 0.13 0.13 21.88
CA THR A 151 0.65 -1.19 21.48
C THR A 151 -0.46 -2.13 20.98
N ALA A 152 -1.62 -2.15 21.64
CA ALA A 152 -2.78 -2.91 21.16
C ALA A 152 -3.26 -2.42 19.78
N ASN A 153 -3.19 -1.12 19.53
CA ASN A 153 -3.51 -0.55 18.21
C ASN A 153 -2.44 -0.88 17.16
N THR A 154 -1.14 -0.94 17.50
CA THR A 154 -0.10 -1.45 16.61
C THR A 154 -0.38 -2.91 16.20
N ALA A 155 -0.82 -3.76 17.14
CA ALA A 155 -1.24 -5.13 16.85
C ALA A 155 -2.49 -5.17 15.93
N LEU A 156 -3.44 -4.24 16.10
CA LEU A 156 -4.58 -4.10 15.18
C LEU A 156 -4.16 -3.73 13.77
N VAL A 157 -3.20 -2.80 13.63
CA VAL A 157 -2.65 -2.40 12.33
C VAL A 157 -2.06 -3.60 11.60
N ALA A 158 -1.30 -4.44 12.31
CA ALA A 158 -0.75 -5.68 11.77
C ALA A 158 -1.84 -6.72 11.42
N ALA A 159 -2.86 -6.88 12.27
CA ALA A 159 -3.98 -7.79 12.01
C ALA A 159 -4.76 -7.40 10.75
N TYR A 160 -5.05 -6.11 10.54
CA TYR A 160 -5.71 -5.65 9.32
C TYR A 160 -4.82 -5.77 8.07
N ALA A 161 -3.49 -5.73 8.22
CA ALA A 161 -2.56 -6.06 7.14
C ALA A 161 -2.71 -7.52 6.67
N LEU A 162 -2.74 -8.45 7.61
CA LEU A 162 -2.92 -9.87 7.35
C LEU A 162 -4.28 -10.17 6.72
N ALA A 163 -5.33 -9.48 7.17
CA ALA A 163 -6.65 -9.55 6.55
C ALA A 163 -6.61 -9.11 5.09
N GLU A 164 -5.95 -7.99 4.78
CA GLU A 164 -5.83 -7.53 3.39
C GLU A 164 -5.11 -8.54 2.50
N GLN A 165 -4.00 -9.11 2.98
CA GLN A 165 -3.26 -10.16 2.24
C GLN A 165 -4.10 -11.42 1.98
N ALA A 166 -4.91 -11.82 2.96
CA ALA A 166 -5.83 -12.95 2.81
C ALA A 166 -6.96 -12.64 1.80
N LEU A 167 -7.43 -11.39 1.75
CA LEU A 167 -8.56 -10.94 0.94
C LEU A 167 -8.19 -10.50 -0.48
N ALA A 168 -6.93 -10.14 -0.74
CA ALA A 168 -6.45 -9.55 -2.00
C ALA A 168 -6.82 -10.36 -3.28
N TRP A 169 -7.11 -11.66 -3.14
CA TRP A 169 -7.43 -12.55 -4.27
C TRP A 169 -8.92 -12.87 -4.42
N VAL A 170 -9.71 -12.72 -3.35
CA VAL A 170 -11.14 -13.08 -3.33
C VAL A 170 -12.02 -11.94 -3.87
N SER A 171 -11.44 -10.75 -4.03
CA SER A 171 -12.07 -9.57 -4.65
C SER A 171 -13.34 -9.09 -3.94
N ASP A 172 -13.34 -9.12 -2.60
CA ASP A 172 -14.36 -8.43 -1.82
C ASP A 172 -13.94 -6.98 -1.55
N SER A 173 -14.36 -6.09 -2.44
CA SER A 173 -14.05 -4.67 -2.33
C SER A 173 -14.60 -4.03 -1.06
N ALA A 174 -15.81 -4.38 -0.62
CA ALA A 174 -16.43 -3.77 0.56
C ALA A 174 -15.66 -4.13 1.83
N LEU A 175 -15.26 -5.40 1.96
CA LEU A 175 -14.49 -5.87 3.10
C LEU A 175 -13.06 -5.32 3.11
N LEU A 176 -12.44 -5.17 1.93
CA LEU A 176 -11.13 -4.52 1.79
C LEU A 176 -11.18 -3.05 2.23
N TRP A 177 -12.21 -2.31 1.81
CA TRP A 177 -12.42 -0.93 2.25
C TRP A 177 -12.64 -0.83 3.75
N LEU A 178 -13.50 -1.67 4.33
CA LEU A 178 -13.77 -1.68 5.76
C LEU A 178 -12.52 -2.02 6.58
N SER A 179 -11.71 -2.98 6.11
CA SER A 179 -10.43 -3.32 6.74
C SER A 179 -9.45 -2.15 6.69
N ALA A 180 -9.33 -1.48 5.54
CA ALA A 180 -8.44 -0.34 5.35
C ALA A 180 -8.83 0.87 6.21
N ASP A 181 -10.12 1.19 6.29
CA ASP A 181 -10.66 2.28 7.11
C ASP A 181 -10.38 2.06 8.61
N ARG A 182 -10.71 0.87 9.11
CA ARG A 182 -10.43 0.48 10.50
C ARG A 182 -8.93 0.44 10.80
N ARG A 183 -8.10 0.09 9.81
CA ARG A 183 -6.64 0.10 9.94
C ARG A 183 -6.08 1.50 10.10
N ILE A 184 -6.54 2.48 9.33
CA ILE A 184 -6.13 3.89 9.50
C ILE A 184 -6.49 4.36 10.90
N THR A 185 -7.73 4.12 11.33
CA THR A 185 -8.18 4.51 12.66
C THR A 185 -7.28 3.90 13.75
N ALA A 186 -6.94 2.61 13.64
CA ALA A 186 -6.02 1.97 14.56
C ALA A 186 -4.61 2.60 14.50
N ALA A 187 -4.09 2.91 13.32
CA ALA A 187 -2.77 3.52 13.19
C ALA A 187 -2.70 4.93 13.80
N GLU A 188 -3.74 5.74 13.65
CA GLU A 188 -3.85 7.04 14.32
C GLU A 188 -3.88 6.89 15.85
N GLN A 189 -4.52 5.83 16.37
CA GLN A 189 -4.53 5.54 17.81
C GLN A 189 -3.22 4.90 18.32
N ALA A 190 -2.47 4.21 17.46
CA ALA A 190 -1.14 3.69 17.77
C ALA A 190 -0.13 4.83 17.92
N ASP A 191 -0.33 5.93 17.18
CA ASP A 191 0.45 7.16 17.28
C ASP A 191 1.96 6.92 17.10
N ASP A 192 2.30 6.07 16.13
CA ASP A 192 3.68 5.78 15.74
C ASP A 192 3.89 5.84 14.21
N PRO A 193 5.06 6.31 13.74
CA PRO A 193 5.32 6.50 12.31
C PRO A 193 5.20 5.22 11.46
N ALA A 194 5.57 4.06 12.02
CA ALA A 194 5.52 2.79 11.29
C ALA A 194 4.06 2.34 11.08
N SER A 195 3.22 2.43 12.10
CA SER A 195 1.80 2.10 12.00
C SER A 195 1.09 2.99 10.97
N LEU A 196 1.36 4.30 10.99
CA LEU A 196 0.79 5.25 10.02
C LEU A 196 1.21 4.93 8.58
N ALA A 197 2.51 4.72 8.34
CA ALA A 197 3.01 4.39 7.01
C ALA A 197 2.50 3.02 6.52
N ALA A 198 2.40 2.02 7.41
CA ALA A 198 1.89 0.70 7.06
C ALA A 198 0.39 0.72 6.74
N ALA A 199 -0.41 1.53 7.44
CA ALA A 199 -1.81 1.76 7.11
C ALA A 199 -1.97 2.49 5.77
N ALA A 200 -1.20 3.56 5.55
CA ALA A 200 -1.18 4.31 4.30
C ALA A 200 -0.82 3.43 3.10
N TRP A 201 0.10 2.47 3.26
CA TRP A 201 0.45 1.51 2.21
C TRP A 201 -0.75 0.66 1.78
N VAL A 202 -1.56 0.15 2.71
CA VAL A 202 -2.76 -0.63 2.36
C VAL A 202 -3.83 0.24 1.70
N VAL A 203 -4.06 1.44 2.24
CA VAL A 203 -5.08 2.35 1.71
C VAL A 203 -4.73 2.81 0.31
N GLY A 204 -3.44 3.06 0.03
CA GLY A 204 -2.95 3.34 -1.31
C GLY A 204 -3.25 2.20 -2.29
N ASN A 205 -3.22 0.94 -1.86
CA ASN A 205 -3.51 -0.20 -2.73
C ASN A 205 -4.99 -0.21 -3.11
N VAL A 206 -5.86 0.06 -2.13
CA VAL A 206 -7.31 0.17 -2.31
C VAL A 206 -7.68 1.38 -3.19
N TRP A 207 -7.06 2.54 -2.97
CA TRP A 207 -7.28 3.72 -3.81
C TRP A 207 -6.81 3.50 -5.24
N ARG A 208 -5.64 2.89 -5.43
CA ARG A 208 -5.13 2.55 -6.75
C ARG A 208 -6.02 1.54 -7.48
N SER A 209 -6.58 0.56 -6.79
CA SER A 209 -7.48 -0.45 -7.42
C SER A 209 -8.84 0.12 -7.79
N THR A 210 -9.24 1.25 -7.18
CA THR A 210 -10.53 1.94 -7.43
C THR A 210 -10.40 3.18 -8.32
N GLY A 211 -9.29 3.32 -9.06
CA GLY A 211 -9.09 4.40 -10.03
C GLY A 211 -8.55 5.71 -9.45
N ARG A 212 -8.33 5.79 -8.14
CA ARG A 212 -7.79 6.98 -7.43
C ARG A 212 -6.26 6.97 -7.41
N GLY A 213 -5.64 6.79 -8.58
CA GLY A 213 -4.19 6.56 -8.68
C GLY A 213 -3.35 7.76 -8.26
N ASN A 214 -3.79 9.00 -8.53
CA ASN A 214 -3.07 10.20 -8.11
C ASN A 214 -3.08 10.37 -6.59
N GLU A 215 -4.21 10.10 -5.95
CA GLU A 215 -4.37 10.11 -4.49
C GLU A 215 -3.49 9.03 -3.85
N ALA A 216 -3.50 7.83 -4.41
CA ALA A 216 -2.67 6.71 -3.95
C ALA A 216 -1.17 7.05 -4.05
N LEU A 217 -0.75 7.71 -5.13
CA LEU A 217 0.63 8.15 -5.30
C LEU A 217 1.03 9.18 -4.23
N ARG A 218 0.22 10.22 -4.01
CA ARG A 218 0.49 11.22 -2.96
C ARG A 218 0.56 10.59 -1.57
N LEU A 219 -0.36 9.66 -1.28
CA LEU A 219 -0.39 8.95 0.01
C LEU A 219 0.86 8.09 0.22
N ALA A 220 1.29 7.33 -0.80
CA ALA A 220 2.48 6.49 -0.71
C ALA A 220 3.78 7.30 -0.56
N VAL A 221 3.87 8.47 -1.20
CA VAL A 221 4.99 9.41 -1.02
C VAL A 221 4.98 9.98 0.40
N GLY A 222 3.85 10.52 0.86
CA GLY A 222 3.74 11.07 2.22
C GLY A 222 4.05 10.03 3.31
N ALA A 223 3.64 8.78 3.12
CA ALA A 223 3.99 7.69 4.02
C ALA A 223 5.52 7.43 4.09
N ALA A 224 6.21 7.52 2.96
CA ALA A 224 7.67 7.42 2.95
C ALA A 224 8.32 8.64 3.62
N ASP A 225 7.77 9.84 3.44
CA ASP A 225 8.29 11.05 4.06
C ASP A 225 8.16 11.03 5.60
N VAL A 226 7.07 10.45 6.13
CA VAL A 226 6.88 10.21 7.57
C VAL A 226 7.99 9.32 8.16
N LEU A 227 8.47 8.35 7.38
CA LEU A 227 9.52 7.43 7.81
C LEU A 227 10.94 7.97 7.61
N ALA A 228 11.12 8.98 6.73
CA ALA A 228 12.43 9.49 6.35
C ALA A 228 13.32 9.93 7.55
N PRO A 229 12.80 10.58 8.61
CA PRO A 229 13.59 10.96 9.78
C PRO A 229 14.17 9.78 10.58
N TYR A 230 13.65 8.57 10.38
CA TYR A 230 13.98 7.38 11.18
C TYR A 230 14.91 6.40 10.45
N LEU A 231 15.36 6.73 9.23
CA LEU A 231 16.12 5.81 8.37
C LEU A 231 17.55 5.53 8.84
N ASP A 232 18.16 6.47 9.57
CA ASP A 232 19.52 6.36 10.10
C ASP A 232 19.57 5.55 11.42
N GLY A 233 18.42 5.11 11.96
CA GLY A 233 18.36 4.27 13.16
C GLY A 233 18.82 2.84 12.90
N ASP A 234 19.06 2.07 13.96
CA ASP A 234 19.49 0.67 13.83
C ASP A 234 18.36 -0.29 13.39
N ASP A 235 17.10 0.17 13.38
CA ASP A 235 15.94 -0.64 13.02
C ASP A 235 15.75 -0.77 11.49
N ASP A 236 16.02 -1.97 10.97
CA ASP A 236 15.77 -2.31 9.56
C ASP A 236 14.29 -2.25 9.18
N SER A 237 13.36 -2.36 10.13
CA SER A 237 11.92 -2.37 9.87
C SER A 237 11.44 -1.06 9.27
N MET A 238 11.96 0.08 9.76
CA MET A 238 11.67 1.41 9.22
C MET A 238 12.16 1.56 7.78
N ARG A 239 13.38 1.10 7.49
CA ARG A 239 13.95 1.10 6.13
C ARG A 239 13.15 0.21 5.18
N ALA A 240 12.76 -0.99 5.63
CA ALA A 240 11.96 -1.91 4.84
C ALA A 240 10.60 -1.32 4.49
N LEU A 241 9.91 -0.72 5.46
CA LEU A 241 8.61 -0.10 5.25
C LEU A 241 8.68 1.16 4.37
N TRP A 242 9.73 1.96 4.54
CA TRP A 242 10.02 3.09 3.64
C TRP A 242 10.21 2.60 2.21
N GLY A 243 11.02 1.56 2.01
CA GLY A 243 11.22 0.93 0.72
C GLY A 243 9.92 0.42 0.10
N ALA A 244 9.05 -0.19 0.91
CA ALA A 244 7.73 -0.65 0.47
C ALA A 244 6.82 0.50 0.00
N CYS A 245 6.83 1.65 0.70
CA CYS A 245 6.09 2.85 0.31
C CYS A 245 6.65 3.47 -0.99
N ARG A 246 7.98 3.51 -1.14
CA ARG A 246 8.64 3.98 -2.37
C ARG A 246 8.33 3.09 -3.57
N LEU A 247 8.36 1.77 -3.38
CA LEU A 247 7.98 0.81 -4.42
C LEU A 247 6.51 0.97 -4.82
N HIS A 248 5.62 1.15 -3.84
CA HIS A 248 4.22 1.43 -4.08
C HIS A 248 4.04 2.68 -4.96
N ALA A 249 4.69 3.78 -4.60
CA ALA A 249 4.65 5.02 -5.37
C ALA A 249 5.14 4.81 -6.81
N ALA A 250 6.25 4.10 -7.00
CA ALA A 250 6.80 3.81 -8.32
C ALA A 250 5.84 2.99 -9.20
N ILE A 251 5.25 1.91 -8.66
CA ILE A 251 4.25 1.10 -9.37
C ILE A 251 3.03 1.94 -9.75
N THR A 252 2.60 2.82 -8.85
CA THR A 252 1.42 3.68 -9.08
C THR A 252 1.70 4.72 -10.16
N ALA A 253 2.86 5.37 -10.13
CA ALA A 253 3.29 6.32 -11.16
C ALA A 253 3.41 5.65 -12.54
N ALA A 254 3.97 4.45 -12.61
CA ALA A 254 4.06 3.68 -13.85
C ALA A 254 2.69 3.38 -14.46
N ARG A 255 1.70 3.02 -13.62
CA ARG A 255 0.31 2.75 -14.08
C ARG A 255 -0.42 4.01 -14.55
N LEU A 256 -0.09 5.17 -14.02
CA LEU A 256 -0.65 6.46 -14.48
C LEU A 256 -0.07 6.92 -15.83
N GLY A 257 0.81 6.14 -16.46
CA GLY A 257 1.51 6.55 -17.68
C GLY A 257 2.64 7.56 -17.43
N GLY A 258 3.06 7.71 -16.16
CA GLY A 258 4.22 8.51 -15.81
C GLY A 258 5.51 7.80 -16.22
N THR A 259 6.00 8.06 -17.43
CA THR A 259 7.39 7.77 -17.83
C THR A 259 8.39 8.76 -17.24
N ARG A 260 7.91 9.77 -16.50
CA ARG A 260 8.78 10.61 -15.68
C ARG A 260 9.27 9.77 -14.52
N PHE A 261 10.53 9.34 -14.61
CA PHE A 261 11.34 8.97 -13.46
C PHE A 261 10.96 9.95 -12.33
N VAL A 262 10.41 9.45 -11.24
CA VAL A 262 10.34 10.24 -10.01
C VAL A 262 11.79 10.52 -9.69
N THR A 263 12.26 11.71 -10.05
CA THR A 263 13.63 12.15 -9.78
C THR A 263 13.76 12.12 -8.28
N LEU A 264 14.43 11.08 -7.78
CA LEU A 264 14.90 10.96 -6.42
C LEU A 264 15.92 12.08 -6.22
N THR A 265 15.46 13.29 -5.93
CA THR A 265 16.31 14.33 -5.36
C THR A 265 16.46 14.03 -3.88
N THR A 266 17.23 12.99 -3.58
CA THR A 266 17.98 12.83 -2.34
C THR A 266 19.44 12.67 -2.72
N PRO A 267 20.38 13.39 -2.08
CA PRO A 267 21.80 13.43 -2.47
C PRO A 267 22.56 12.20 -1.96
N THR A 268 22.00 11.00 -2.12
CA THR A 268 22.65 9.76 -1.71
C THR A 268 22.45 8.69 -2.76
N ARG A 269 23.48 8.53 -3.60
CA ARG A 269 23.63 7.41 -4.54
C ARG A 269 23.45 6.09 -3.80
N TRP A 270 22.40 5.35 -4.12
CA TRP A 270 22.34 3.91 -3.89
C TRP A 270 22.01 3.22 -5.20
N CYS A 271 23.05 2.68 -5.84
CA CYS A 271 22.91 1.70 -6.90
C CYS A 271 22.40 0.39 -6.26
N LEU A 272 21.23 -0.06 -6.67
CA LEU A 272 20.81 -1.45 -6.47
C LEU A 272 21.75 -2.35 -7.30
N ALA A 273 22.68 -3.01 -6.61
CA ALA A 273 23.51 -4.05 -7.20
C ALA A 273 22.69 -5.33 -7.36
N SER A 274 22.52 -5.75 -8.62
CA SER A 274 22.12 -7.12 -8.97
C SER A 274 23.18 -8.14 -8.54
N PRO A 275 22.81 -9.42 -8.34
CA PRO A 275 23.65 -10.38 -7.64
C PRO A 275 24.89 -10.79 -8.45
N MET A 276 25.95 -11.03 -7.67
CA MET A 276 27.26 -11.52 -8.06
C MET A 276 27.21 -12.66 -9.09
N THR A 277 27.83 -12.42 -10.23
CA THR A 277 28.46 -13.48 -11.02
C THR A 277 29.97 -13.40 -10.80
N THR A 278 30.52 -14.56 -10.47
CA THR A 278 31.90 -14.86 -10.18
C THR A 278 32.84 -14.46 -11.33
N ARG A 279 33.87 -13.66 -11.04
CA ARG A 279 35.20 -13.85 -11.65
C ARG A 279 36.33 -13.06 -10.96
N THR A 280 37.24 -13.85 -10.39
CA THR A 280 38.70 -13.69 -10.37
C THR A 280 39.33 -12.36 -9.94
N ARG A 281 40.00 -12.45 -8.78
CA ARG A 281 40.99 -11.51 -8.24
C ARG A 281 42.02 -11.09 -9.29
N GLY A 282 42.07 -9.79 -9.59
CA GLY A 282 43.21 -9.11 -10.18
C GLY A 282 43.62 -7.97 -9.27
N ARG A 283 44.83 -8.04 -8.69
CA ARG A 283 45.46 -6.96 -7.94
C ARG A 283 45.69 -5.76 -8.85
N CYS A 284 45.38 -4.55 -8.39
CA CYS A 284 46.11 -3.35 -8.78
C CYS A 284 46.26 -2.42 -7.58
N SER A 285 47.51 -2.26 -7.19
CA SER A 285 48.03 -1.39 -6.16
C SER A 285 48.14 0.07 -6.64
N ALA A 286 47.90 0.97 -5.68
CA ALA A 286 48.54 2.27 -5.47
C ALA A 286 48.60 3.30 -6.60
N THR A 287 47.98 4.46 -6.37
CA THR A 287 48.74 5.73 -6.34
C THR A 287 48.04 6.74 -5.44
N ARG A 288 48.64 7.04 -4.27
CA ARG A 288 48.44 8.32 -3.57
C ARG A 288 49.53 9.25 -4.06
N ILE A 289 49.16 10.49 -4.37
CA ILE A 289 50.11 11.60 -4.45
C ILE A 289 49.71 12.63 -3.39
N PRO A 290 50.64 13.06 -2.52
CA PRO A 290 50.41 14.02 -1.45
C PRO A 290 50.73 15.46 -1.90
N THR A 291 50.24 16.47 -1.18
CA THR A 291 51.04 17.61 -0.68
C THR A 291 50.19 18.52 0.23
N SER A 292 50.75 18.78 1.40
CA SER A 292 50.32 19.69 2.48
C SER A 292 51.06 21.04 2.30
N PRO A 293 51.15 21.97 3.28
CA PRO A 293 50.23 22.46 4.31
C PRO A 293 50.19 24.01 4.40
N GLY A 294 49.32 24.56 5.26
CA GLY A 294 49.73 25.68 6.14
C GLY A 294 48.81 26.90 6.19
N ARG A 295 48.12 27.09 7.33
CA ARG A 295 48.54 28.03 8.40
C ARG A 295 47.58 27.95 9.58
N ARG A 296 48.15 27.70 10.76
CA ARG A 296 47.57 28.01 12.06
C ARG A 296 47.84 29.49 12.38
N SER A 297 46.90 30.13 13.05
CA SER A 297 47.19 31.18 14.03
C SER A 297 46.29 30.97 15.23
N GLN A 298 46.92 30.68 16.36
CA GLN A 298 46.35 30.70 17.70
C GLN A 298 46.55 32.09 18.35
N SER A 299 45.90 32.24 19.50
CA SER A 299 45.98 33.29 20.53
C SER A 299 44.82 34.30 20.41
N THR A 300 44.06 34.60 21.46
CA THR A 300 44.45 34.73 22.88
C THR A 300 43.24 34.52 23.81
N SER A 301 43.52 34.00 25.00
CA SER A 301 42.60 33.86 26.13
C SER A 301 42.25 35.19 26.80
N VAL A 302 41.03 35.34 27.31
CA VAL A 302 40.77 36.06 28.57
C VAL A 302 39.74 35.29 29.39
N ARG A 303 40.14 35.01 30.63
CA ARG A 303 39.40 34.38 31.73
C ARG A 303 38.79 35.48 32.61
N ALA A 304 37.53 35.34 33.02
CA ALA A 304 37.02 35.95 34.26
C ALA A 304 35.87 35.09 34.82
N GLU A 305 36.05 34.66 36.06
CA GLU A 305 35.18 33.80 36.88
C GLU A 305 34.07 34.60 37.62
N PRO A 306 33.15 33.94 38.36
CA PRO A 306 31.76 34.38 38.52
C PRO A 306 31.47 35.16 39.80
N ARG A 307 30.28 35.77 39.89
CA ARG A 307 29.68 36.20 41.17
C ARG A 307 28.31 35.57 41.39
N SER A 308 28.29 34.75 42.44
CA SER A 308 27.17 34.29 43.25
C SER A 308 26.28 35.45 43.73
N THR A 309 24.95 35.24 43.77
CA THR A 309 24.09 35.50 44.95
C THR A 309 22.65 34.96 44.73
N ARG A 310 22.23 34.04 45.61
CA ARG A 310 20.85 33.70 46.00
C ARG A 310 20.74 34.01 47.51
N PRO A 311 19.57 33.95 48.18
CA PRO A 311 18.20 34.32 47.81
C PRO A 311 17.54 35.20 48.92
N LYS A 312 16.31 35.69 48.72
CA LYS A 312 15.40 36.02 49.85
C LYS A 312 13.99 35.48 49.60
N GLN A 313 13.55 34.65 50.55
CA GLN A 313 12.17 34.26 50.81
C GLN A 313 11.41 35.41 51.50
N SER A 314 10.12 35.54 51.18
CA SER A 314 9.02 36.09 52.01
C SER A 314 7.74 35.75 51.22
N ALA A 315 6.94 34.72 51.53
CA ALA A 315 6.01 34.59 52.66
C ALA A 315 5.24 35.88 52.96
N ARG A 316 3.96 35.93 52.56
CA ARG A 316 2.86 36.52 53.33
C ARG A 316 1.49 36.19 52.72
N THR A 317 0.68 35.54 53.56
CA THR A 317 -0.79 35.49 53.66
C THR A 317 -1.61 34.96 52.50
#